data_AF-A0A2J6IZN1-F1
#
_entry.id   AF-A0A2J6IZN1-F1
#
_cell.length_a   1.000
_cell.length_b   1.000
_cell.length_c   1.000
_cell.angle_alpha   90.00
_cell.angle_beta   90.00
_cell.angle_gamma   90.00
#
_symmetry.space_group_name_H-M   'P 1'
#
loop_
_entity.id
_entity.type
_entity.pdbx_description
1 polymer ?
#
loop_
_entity_poly.entity_id
_entity_poly.type
_entity_poly.pdbx_seq_one_letter_code
_entity_poly.pdbx_strand_id
1 'polypeptide(L)'
;MATTYLRLFLVALFWGGTFIAGRSLAGVVAPVDAAFFRFVFASALLLAITAGREGLPRITGRQLLTVIALGATGIFSYNLFFFNGLTLVGASRASLIIALNPVCITLASALIHKEPLSPRRIFGVLLSICGAMIVITRGELQVIFNEGIGKGELLISGCVLSWTLYSIIGKTAMRGLSPLAAVCYSSLAGTLLLFVVSLWQGNLAAAAGYPATAWLSILYLGMFGTVIGFLWYFRGMQLIGPSRAAVFINFVPVNAVLLAALILNEPLTLSLLVGGGLVLTGSYLANSEPASNRDADQSSTSSR
;
A
#
# COMPACT_ATOMS: atom_id res chain seq x y z
N MET A 1 13.59 1.19 -22.34
CA MET A 1 13.98 1.82 -21.05
C MET A 1 13.03 2.96 -20.68
N ALA A 2 12.94 4.05 -21.47
CA ALA A 2 12.09 5.22 -21.16
C ALA A 2 10.62 4.88 -20.85
N THR A 3 10.00 3.99 -21.64
CA THR A 3 8.63 3.54 -21.43
C THR A 3 8.42 2.83 -20.08
N THR A 4 9.43 2.14 -19.55
CA THR A 4 9.34 1.48 -18.24
C THR A 4 9.32 2.49 -17.11
N TYR A 5 10.20 3.49 -17.16
CA TYR A 5 10.25 4.57 -16.17
C TYR A 5 8.97 5.41 -16.18
N LEU A 6 8.44 5.73 -17.36
CA LEU A 6 7.15 6.43 -17.49
C LEU A 6 6.02 5.62 -16.86
N ARG A 7 5.92 4.31 -17.14
CA ARG A 7 4.91 3.45 -16.53
C ARG A 7 5.02 3.40 -15.01
N LEU A 8 6.23 3.30 -14.45
CA LEU A 8 6.43 3.29 -13.00
C LEU A 8 6.06 4.62 -12.35
N PHE A 9 6.34 5.75 -13.00
CA PHE A 9 5.88 7.05 -12.54
C PHE A 9 4.34 7.16 -12.58
N LEU A 10 3.71 6.69 -13.65
CA LEU A 10 2.25 6.63 -13.74
C LEU A 10 1.64 5.72 -12.68
N VAL A 11 2.28 4.59 -12.35
CA VAL A 11 1.86 3.75 -11.21
C VAL A 11 1.88 4.57 -9.92
N ALA A 12 2.95 5.32 -9.67
CA ALA A 12 3.04 6.16 -8.48
C ALA A 12 1.94 7.24 -8.45
N LEU A 13 1.59 7.80 -9.61
CA LEU A 13 0.48 8.75 -9.75
C LEU A 13 -0.87 8.06 -9.47
N PHE A 14 -1.10 6.89 -10.06
CA PHE A 14 -2.34 6.13 -9.88
C PHE A 14 -2.56 5.74 -8.41
N TRP A 15 -1.51 5.22 -7.77
CA TRP A 15 -1.53 4.89 -6.36
C TRP A 15 -1.70 6.12 -5.48
N GLY A 16 -1.09 7.27 -5.83
CA GLY A 16 -1.37 8.54 -5.16
C GLY A 16 -2.84 8.95 -5.26
N GLY A 17 -3.42 8.80 -6.45
CA GLY A 17 -4.85 9.04 -6.68
C GLY A 17 -5.80 8.10 -5.92
N THR A 18 -5.33 6.94 -5.43
CA THR A 18 -6.19 6.05 -4.61
C THR A 18 -6.58 6.67 -3.29
N PHE A 19 -5.76 7.56 -2.72
CA PHE A 19 -6.10 8.30 -1.52
C PHE A 19 -7.24 9.29 -1.78
N ILE A 20 -7.25 9.90 -2.96
CA ILE A 20 -8.28 10.87 -3.37
C ILE A 20 -9.60 10.14 -3.62
N ALA A 21 -9.56 9.05 -4.40
CA ALA A 21 -10.73 8.22 -4.66
C ALA A 21 -11.25 7.52 -3.38
N GLY A 22 -10.37 7.18 -2.44
CA GLY A 22 -10.79 6.65 -1.14
C GLY A 22 -11.46 7.73 -0.28
N ARG A 23 -10.91 8.94 -0.27
CA ARG A 23 -11.43 10.06 0.52
C ARG A 23 -12.75 10.62 -0.04
N SER A 24 -12.97 10.56 -1.35
CA SER A 24 -14.25 10.94 -1.99
C SER A 24 -15.39 9.97 -1.65
N LEU A 25 -15.08 8.72 -1.28
CA LEU A 25 -16.06 7.72 -0.85
C LEU A 25 -16.45 7.87 0.63
N ALA A 26 -15.61 8.53 1.43
CA ALA A 26 -15.85 8.70 2.85
C ALA A 26 -17.12 9.53 3.12
N GLY A 27 -18.05 8.96 3.88
CA GLY A 27 -19.37 9.55 4.17
C GLY A 27 -20.42 9.33 3.08
N VAL A 28 -20.05 8.72 1.94
CA VAL A 28 -20.96 8.42 0.82
C VAL A 28 -21.22 6.92 0.71
N VAL A 29 -20.17 6.10 0.89
CA VAL A 29 -20.23 4.64 0.79
C VAL A 29 -19.76 4.04 2.10
N ALA A 30 -20.41 2.96 2.56
CA ALA A 30 -19.95 2.22 3.71
C ALA A 30 -18.50 1.71 3.49
N PRO A 31 -17.56 1.89 4.43
CA PRO A 31 -16.16 1.53 4.23
C PRO A 31 -15.92 0.08 3.77
N VAL A 32 -16.69 -0.87 4.29
CA VAL A 32 -16.61 -2.29 3.91
C VAL A 32 -17.07 -2.50 2.47
N ASP A 33 -18.12 -1.81 2.05
CA ASP A 33 -18.67 -1.93 0.69
C ASP A 33 -17.73 -1.33 -0.34
N ALA A 34 -17.13 -0.17 -0.03
CA ALA A 34 -16.11 0.44 -0.88
C ALA A 34 -14.94 -0.52 -1.13
N ALA A 35 -14.48 -1.20 -0.08
CA ALA A 35 -13.47 -2.25 -0.18
C ALA A 35 -13.97 -3.46 -0.98
N PHE A 36 -15.17 -3.96 -0.67
CA PHE A 36 -15.75 -5.14 -1.30
C PHE A 36 -15.91 -4.94 -2.81
N PHE A 37 -16.61 -3.90 -3.26
CA PHE A 37 -16.85 -3.65 -4.68
C PHE A 37 -15.55 -3.36 -5.45
N ARG A 38 -14.60 -2.64 -4.83
CA ARG A 38 -13.24 -2.45 -5.39
C ARG A 38 -12.59 -3.80 -5.71
N PHE A 39 -12.63 -4.72 -4.77
CA PHE A 39 -11.99 -6.03 -4.90
C PHE A 39 -12.82 -7.05 -5.67
N VAL A 40 -14.15 -6.93 -5.77
CA VAL A 40 -14.95 -7.70 -6.73
C VAL A 40 -14.47 -7.39 -8.14
N PHE A 41 -14.41 -6.10 -8.49
CA PHE A 41 -13.96 -5.66 -9.81
C PHE A 41 -12.51 -6.08 -10.08
N ALA A 42 -11.61 -5.82 -9.14
CA ALA A 42 -10.19 -6.17 -9.29
C ALA A 42 -9.98 -7.70 -9.39
N SER A 43 -10.66 -8.49 -8.54
CA SER A 43 -10.53 -9.96 -8.55
C SER A 43 -11.07 -10.57 -9.84
N ALA A 44 -12.19 -10.07 -10.39
CA ALA A 44 -12.71 -10.54 -11.67
C ALA A 44 -11.70 -10.31 -12.81
N LEU A 45 -11.10 -9.13 -12.88
CA LEU A 45 -10.07 -8.81 -13.89
C LEU A 45 -8.79 -9.62 -13.67
N LEU A 46 -8.29 -9.71 -12.43
CA LEU A 46 -7.10 -10.50 -12.11
C LEU A 46 -7.30 -11.97 -12.43
N LEU A 47 -8.49 -12.52 -12.15
CA LEU A 47 -8.83 -13.90 -12.51
C LEU A 47 -8.79 -14.10 -14.02
N ALA A 48 -9.42 -13.22 -14.80
CA ALA A 48 -9.39 -13.29 -16.26
C ALA A 48 -7.96 -13.19 -16.82
N ILE A 49 -7.16 -12.26 -16.30
CA ILE A 49 -5.76 -12.07 -16.72
C ILE A 49 -4.89 -13.27 -16.33
N THR A 50 -5.06 -13.80 -15.12
CA THR A 50 -4.28 -14.95 -14.63
C THR A 50 -4.66 -16.23 -15.38
N ALA A 51 -5.95 -16.43 -15.64
CA ALA A 51 -6.42 -17.54 -16.46
C ALA A 51 -5.85 -17.46 -17.88
N GLY A 52 -5.89 -16.28 -18.51
CA GLY A 52 -5.39 -16.10 -19.87
C GLY A 52 -3.86 -16.16 -20.02
N ARG A 53 -3.09 -15.85 -18.97
CA ARG A 53 -1.62 -15.82 -19.02
C ARG A 53 -0.95 -17.07 -18.43
N GLU A 54 -1.53 -17.67 -17.41
CA GLU A 54 -0.90 -18.72 -16.60
C GLU A 54 -1.79 -19.97 -16.42
N GLY A 55 -3.05 -19.95 -16.90
CA GLY A 55 -3.93 -21.12 -16.85
C GLY A 55 -4.45 -21.49 -15.45
N LEU A 56 -4.47 -20.55 -14.49
CA LEU A 56 -4.87 -20.75 -13.09
C LEU A 56 -4.10 -21.90 -12.39
N PRO A 57 -2.88 -21.65 -11.90
CA PRO A 57 -2.05 -22.68 -11.31
C PRO A 57 -2.73 -23.34 -10.09
N ARG A 58 -2.71 -24.67 -10.03
CA ARG A 58 -3.27 -25.43 -8.90
C ARG A 58 -2.53 -25.07 -7.61
N ILE A 59 -3.29 -24.74 -6.57
CA ILE A 59 -2.77 -24.43 -5.24
C ILE A 59 -2.80 -25.68 -4.34
N THR A 60 -1.70 -25.94 -3.65
CA THR A 60 -1.62 -26.94 -2.58
C THR A 60 -2.33 -26.44 -1.31
N GLY A 61 -2.67 -27.33 -0.38
CA GLY A 61 -3.30 -26.93 0.90
C GLY A 61 -2.46 -25.91 1.71
N ARG A 62 -1.13 -26.02 1.69
CA ARG A 62 -0.23 -25.06 2.33
C ARG A 62 -0.23 -23.70 1.62
N GLN A 63 -0.30 -23.69 0.29
CA GLN A 63 -0.43 -22.46 -0.50
C GLN A 63 -1.80 -21.81 -0.28
N LEU A 64 -2.87 -22.60 -0.12
CA LEU A 64 -4.20 -22.08 0.19
C LEU A 64 -4.19 -21.30 1.51
N LEU A 65 -3.61 -21.86 2.58
CA LEU A 65 -3.49 -21.15 3.85
C LEU A 65 -2.67 -19.85 3.72
N THR A 66 -1.59 -19.90 2.94
CA THR A 66 -0.74 -18.72 2.69
C THR A 66 -1.51 -17.63 1.94
N VAL A 67 -2.27 -18.01 0.91
CA VAL A 67 -3.11 -17.11 0.13
C VAL A 67 -4.24 -16.51 0.98
N ILE A 68 -4.88 -17.30 1.84
CA ILE A 68 -5.89 -16.82 2.78
C ILE A 68 -5.28 -15.82 3.74
N ALA A 69 -4.09 -16.09 4.30
CA ALA A 69 -3.39 -15.16 5.17
C ALA A 69 -3.00 -13.85 4.45
N LEU A 70 -2.59 -13.92 3.18
CA LEU A 70 -2.37 -12.76 2.33
C LEU A 70 -3.66 -11.96 2.09
N GLY A 71 -4.76 -12.65 1.76
CA GLY A 71 -6.07 -12.03 1.58
C GLY A 71 -6.59 -11.38 2.86
N ALA A 72 -6.43 -12.03 4.01
CA ALA A 72 -6.83 -11.52 5.31
C ALA A 72 -6.06 -10.24 5.68
N THR A 73 -4.74 -10.21 5.44
CA THR A 73 -3.88 -9.09 5.83
C THR A 73 -3.91 -7.95 4.81
N GLY A 74 -3.42 -8.18 3.60
CA GLY A 74 -3.18 -7.12 2.61
C GLY A 74 -4.41 -6.66 1.86
N ILE A 75 -5.49 -7.45 1.87
CA ILE A 75 -6.73 -7.13 1.16
C ILE A 75 -7.82 -6.76 2.16
N PHE A 76 -8.24 -7.68 3.02
CA PHE A 76 -9.32 -7.48 3.97
C PHE A 76 -8.96 -6.44 5.05
N SER A 77 -8.02 -6.75 5.95
CA SER A 77 -7.67 -5.86 7.07
C SER A 77 -7.16 -4.51 6.60
N TYR A 78 -6.24 -4.50 5.62
CA TYR A 78 -5.73 -3.25 5.05
C TYR A 78 -6.86 -2.32 4.58
N ASN A 79 -7.85 -2.84 3.83
CA ASN A 79 -8.89 -1.97 3.28
C ASN A 79 -9.93 -1.57 4.33
N LEU A 80 -10.24 -2.43 5.30
CA LEU A 80 -11.06 -2.03 6.45
C LEU A 80 -10.43 -0.83 7.17
N PHE A 81 -9.14 -0.93 7.48
CA PHE A 81 -8.40 0.16 8.11
C PHE A 81 -8.31 1.40 7.21
N PHE A 82 -8.07 1.22 5.91
CA PHE A 82 -7.87 2.30 4.96
C PHE A 82 -9.14 3.14 4.79
N PHE A 83 -10.27 2.51 4.44
CA PHE A 83 -11.51 3.24 4.21
C PHE A 83 -12.09 3.81 5.50
N ASN A 84 -12.03 3.09 6.63
CA ASN A 84 -12.45 3.66 7.91
C ASN A 84 -11.51 4.78 8.38
N GLY A 85 -10.20 4.69 8.10
CA GLY A 85 -9.26 5.75 8.43
C GLY A 85 -9.54 7.02 7.63
N LEU A 86 -9.81 6.90 6.34
CA LEU A 86 -10.11 8.03 5.45
C LEU A 86 -11.45 8.73 5.75
N THR A 87 -12.34 8.15 6.57
CA THR A 87 -13.48 8.91 7.09
C THR A 87 -13.10 9.89 8.21
N LEU A 88 -11.94 9.70 8.82
CA LEU A 88 -11.47 10.46 9.99
C LEU A 88 -10.25 11.34 9.70
N VAL A 89 -9.41 10.96 8.73
CA VAL A 89 -8.21 11.72 8.35
C VAL A 89 -8.19 12.09 6.87
N GLY A 90 -7.52 13.21 6.56
CA GLY A 90 -7.30 13.65 5.18
C GLY A 90 -6.41 12.70 4.37
N ALA A 91 -6.58 12.72 3.06
CA ALA A 91 -5.84 11.93 2.09
C ALA A 91 -4.33 12.20 2.17
N SER A 92 -3.94 13.47 2.31
CA SER A 92 -2.54 13.89 2.45
C SER A 92 -1.88 13.22 3.65
N ARG A 93 -2.51 13.33 4.82
CA ARG A 93 -2.00 12.77 6.08
C ARG A 93 -1.94 11.25 6.03
N ALA A 94 -3.01 10.60 5.55
CA ALA A 94 -3.06 9.16 5.43
C ALA A 94 -1.91 8.62 4.56
N SER A 95 -1.64 9.27 3.42
CA SER A 95 -0.58 8.85 2.50
C SER A 95 0.83 8.91 3.12
N LEU A 96 1.11 9.94 3.92
CA LEU A 96 2.39 10.11 4.59
C LEU A 96 2.58 9.13 5.75
N ILE A 97 1.52 8.78 6.47
CA ILE A 97 1.59 7.71 7.48
C ILE A 97 1.86 6.36 6.79
N ILE A 98 1.18 6.07 5.67
CA ILE A 98 1.40 4.83 4.91
C ILE A 98 2.80 4.77 4.29
N ALA A 99 3.45 5.91 4.04
CA ALA A 99 4.83 5.96 3.57
C ALA A 99 5.86 5.38 4.58
N LEU A 100 5.44 5.06 5.81
CA LEU A 100 6.21 4.26 6.77
C LEU A 100 6.31 2.77 6.42
N ASN A 101 5.52 2.27 5.45
CA ASN A 101 5.54 0.86 5.04
C ASN A 101 6.96 0.28 4.88
N PRO A 102 7.89 0.90 4.13
CA PRO A 102 9.23 0.33 3.93
C PRO A 102 10.02 0.24 5.24
N VAL A 103 9.83 1.18 6.14
CA VAL A 103 10.48 1.22 7.46
C VAL A 103 9.97 0.06 8.33
N CYS A 104 8.65 -0.10 8.43
CA CYS A 104 8.05 -1.19 9.20
C CYS A 104 8.39 -2.57 8.63
N ILE A 105 8.41 -2.72 7.30
CA ILE A 105 8.88 -3.94 6.63
C ILE A 105 10.35 -4.22 6.96
N THR A 106 11.21 -3.20 6.89
CA THR A 106 12.64 -3.35 7.21
C THR A 106 12.85 -3.79 8.66
N LEU A 107 12.18 -3.14 9.61
CA LEU A 107 12.26 -3.48 11.03
C LEU A 107 11.75 -4.90 11.31
N ALA A 108 10.58 -5.26 10.77
CA ALA A 108 10.02 -6.58 10.96
C ALA A 108 10.88 -7.68 10.30
N SER A 109 11.44 -7.42 9.12
CA SER A 109 12.38 -8.33 8.46
C SER A 109 13.65 -8.51 9.29
N ALA A 110 14.25 -7.43 9.79
CA ALA A 110 15.44 -7.51 10.64
C ALA A 110 15.17 -8.26 11.94
N LEU A 111 14.01 -8.06 12.57
CA LEU A 111 13.62 -8.76 13.80
C LEU A 111 13.42 -10.27 13.56
N ILE A 112 12.71 -10.65 12.49
CA ILE A 112 12.42 -12.05 12.17
C ILE A 112 13.69 -12.81 11.75
N HIS A 113 14.52 -12.17 10.92
CA HIS A 113 15.75 -12.79 10.40
C HIS A 113 16.97 -12.58 11.30
N LYS A 114 16.82 -11.82 12.40
CA LYS A 114 17.89 -11.45 13.34
C LYS A 114 19.09 -10.80 12.64
N GLU A 115 18.81 -9.99 11.61
CA GLU A 115 19.82 -9.28 10.85
C GLU A 115 20.19 -7.95 11.53
N PRO A 116 21.49 -7.63 11.68
CA PRO A 116 21.90 -6.35 12.27
C PRO A 116 21.52 -5.19 11.33
N LEU A 117 20.95 -4.13 11.92
CA LEU A 117 20.66 -2.90 11.21
C LEU A 117 21.90 -2.00 11.19
N SER A 118 22.30 -1.53 10.00
CA SER A 118 23.38 -0.56 9.89
C SER A 118 22.99 0.78 10.52
N PRO A 119 23.95 1.60 10.99
CA PRO A 119 23.68 2.92 11.56
C PRO A 119 22.87 3.82 10.62
N ARG A 120 23.12 3.72 9.31
CA ARG A 120 22.35 4.44 8.27
C ARG A 120 20.88 4.03 8.25
N ARG A 121 20.59 2.72 8.37
CA ARG A 121 19.21 2.21 8.42
C ARG A 121 18.51 2.68 9.69
N ILE A 122 19.19 2.60 10.83
CA ILE A 122 18.66 3.08 12.12
C ILE A 122 18.32 4.57 12.03
N PHE A 123 19.23 5.39 11.50
CA PHE A 123 18.99 6.82 11.31
C PHE A 123 17.79 7.07 10.38
N GLY A 124 17.70 6.34 9.25
CA GLY A 124 16.55 6.44 8.34
C GLY A 124 15.22 6.07 9.01
N VAL A 125 15.20 5.02 9.83
CA VAL A 125 14.03 4.63 10.63
C VAL A 125 13.63 5.75 11.59
N LEU A 126 14.58 6.27 12.38
CA LEU A 126 14.30 7.34 13.34
C LEU A 126 13.78 8.60 12.65
N LEU A 127 14.40 8.99 11.53
CA LEU A 127 13.97 10.14 10.74
C LEU A 127 12.54 9.98 10.22
N SER A 128 12.18 8.77 9.79
CA SER A 128 10.83 8.47 9.30
C SER A 128 9.79 8.53 10.41
N ILE A 129 10.10 7.95 11.58
CA ILE A 129 9.23 7.98 12.74
C ILE A 129 9.02 9.43 13.20
N CYS A 130 10.08 10.22 13.31
CA CYS A 130 9.98 11.65 13.64
C CYS A 130 9.10 12.41 12.64
N GLY A 131 9.30 12.19 11.33
CA GLY A 131 8.49 12.80 10.30
C GLY A 131 7.01 12.43 10.40
N ALA A 132 6.71 11.15 10.63
CA ALA A 132 5.33 10.69 10.79
C ALA A 132 4.68 11.25 12.06
N MET A 133 5.43 11.38 13.15
CA MET A 133 4.92 12.00 14.38
C MET A 133 4.53 13.46 14.12
N ILE A 134 5.34 14.24 13.40
CA ILE A 134 5.00 15.63 13.01
C ILE A 134 3.73 15.67 12.17
N VAL A 135 3.56 14.73 11.23
CA VAL A 135 2.36 14.61 10.38
C VAL A 135 1.12 14.27 11.21
N ILE A 136 1.24 13.35 12.16
CA ILE A 136 0.17 12.89 13.06
C ILE A 136 -0.26 14.01 14.01
N THR A 137 0.70 14.69 14.64
CA THR A 137 0.44 15.78 15.60
C THR A 137 0.09 17.11 14.95
N ARG A 138 0.12 17.19 13.62
CA ARG A 138 -0.02 18.43 12.86
C ARG A 138 1.05 19.48 13.23
N GLY A 139 2.14 19.07 13.86
CA GLY A 139 3.20 19.95 14.37
C GLY A 139 3.07 20.31 15.86
N GLU A 140 1.96 19.94 16.50
CA GLU A 140 1.67 20.26 17.90
C GLU A 140 1.82 19.02 18.78
N LEU A 141 3.04 18.75 19.24
CA LEU A 141 3.35 17.56 20.06
C LEU A 141 2.50 17.47 21.35
N GLN A 142 2.01 18.60 21.86
CA GLN A 142 1.15 18.65 23.05
C GLN A 142 -0.18 17.91 22.84
N VAL A 143 -0.68 17.82 21.61
CA VAL A 143 -1.92 17.10 21.28
C VAL A 143 -1.82 15.62 21.68
N ILE A 144 -0.65 14.99 21.53
CA ILE A 144 -0.48 13.58 21.94
C ILE A 144 -0.60 13.44 23.46
N PHE A 145 -0.03 14.36 24.22
CA PHE A 145 -0.05 14.27 25.68
C PHE A 145 -1.44 14.53 26.26
N ASN A 146 -2.23 15.37 25.60
CA ASN A 146 -3.56 15.76 26.07
C ASN A 146 -4.68 14.85 25.55
N GLU A 147 -4.61 14.44 24.28
CA GLU A 147 -5.70 13.77 23.56
C GLU A 147 -5.31 12.37 23.06
N GLY A 148 -4.03 12.02 23.09
CA GLY A 148 -3.51 10.77 22.52
C GLY A 148 -3.44 10.79 20.99
N ILE A 149 -3.26 9.61 20.40
CA ILE A 149 -3.28 9.45 18.94
C ILE A 149 -4.73 9.25 18.49
N GLY A 150 -5.18 10.06 17.53
CA GLY A 150 -6.53 9.98 16.98
C GLY A 150 -6.86 8.61 16.37
N LYS A 151 -8.15 8.24 16.45
CA LYS A 151 -8.65 6.96 15.92
C LYS A 151 -8.35 6.77 14.43
N GLY A 152 -8.40 7.84 13.63
CA GLY A 152 -8.09 7.76 12.20
C GLY A 152 -6.62 7.44 11.95
N GLU A 153 -5.71 8.08 12.69
CA GLU A 153 -4.28 7.82 12.63
C GLU A 153 -3.93 6.39 13.08
N LEU A 154 -4.62 5.86 14.10
CA LEU A 154 -4.51 4.45 14.50
C LEU A 154 -4.98 3.49 13.41
N LEU A 155 -6.11 3.78 12.75
CA LEU A 155 -6.61 2.98 11.64
C LEU A 155 -5.60 2.98 10.48
N ILE A 156 -5.10 4.14 10.06
CA ILE A 156 -4.09 4.21 8.98
C ILE A 156 -2.78 3.51 9.39
N SER A 157 -2.37 3.58 10.65
CA SER A 157 -1.25 2.79 11.16
C SER A 157 -1.53 1.28 11.09
N GLY A 158 -2.78 0.87 11.27
CA GLY A 158 -3.25 -0.49 11.02
C GLY A 158 -3.07 -0.93 9.56
N CYS A 159 -3.19 -0.02 8.58
CA CYS A 159 -2.82 -0.31 7.19
C CYS A 159 -1.35 -0.67 7.07
N VAL A 160 -0.47 0.08 7.74
CA VAL A 160 0.98 -0.13 7.71
C VAL A 160 1.36 -1.49 8.27
N LEU A 161 0.77 -1.86 9.41
CA LEU A 161 0.97 -3.18 10.01
C LEU A 161 0.44 -4.31 9.12
N SER A 162 -0.78 -4.14 8.59
CA SER A 162 -1.39 -5.13 7.69
C SER A 162 -0.55 -5.36 6.43
N TRP A 163 -0.03 -4.28 5.83
CA TRP A 163 0.84 -4.34 4.66
C TRP A 163 2.21 -4.95 4.98
N THR A 164 2.74 -4.67 6.17
CA THR A 164 3.99 -5.28 6.66
C THR A 164 3.85 -6.80 6.78
N LEU A 165 2.78 -7.28 7.40
CA LEU A 165 2.46 -8.71 7.50
C LEU A 165 2.28 -9.34 6.11
N TYR A 166 1.49 -8.69 5.25
CA TYR A 166 1.30 -9.14 3.87
C TYR A 166 2.63 -9.29 3.12
N SER A 167 3.55 -8.34 3.26
CA SER A 167 4.85 -8.36 2.59
C SER A 167 5.74 -9.49 3.08
N ILE A 168 5.73 -9.78 4.39
CA ILE A 168 6.51 -10.87 5.00
C ILE A 168 5.96 -12.23 4.57
N ILE A 169 4.64 -12.41 4.64
CA ILE A 169 3.96 -13.64 4.20
C ILE A 169 4.17 -13.83 2.69
N GLY A 170 4.15 -12.73 1.92
CA GLY A 170 4.28 -12.72 0.46
C GLY A 170 5.60 -13.33 0.00
N LYS A 171 6.71 -13.07 0.70
CA LYS A 171 8.01 -13.72 0.43
C LYS A 171 7.91 -15.26 0.47
N THR A 172 7.06 -15.81 1.33
CA THR A 172 6.83 -17.26 1.42
C THR A 172 5.95 -17.76 0.27
N ALA A 173 4.89 -17.03 -0.08
CA ALA A 173 4.00 -17.37 -1.19
C ALA A 173 4.73 -17.43 -2.54
N MET A 174 5.64 -16.48 -2.77
CA MET A 174 6.42 -16.36 -4.01
C MET A 174 7.42 -17.52 -4.23
N ARG A 175 7.64 -18.40 -3.25
CA ARG A 175 8.45 -19.62 -3.43
C ARG A 175 7.78 -20.69 -4.28
N GLY A 176 6.46 -20.59 -4.51
CA GLY A 176 5.72 -21.59 -5.29
C GLY A 176 4.57 -21.03 -6.13
N LEU A 177 4.33 -19.72 -6.10
CA LEU A 177 3.34 -19.04 -6.95
C LEU A 177 4.00 -17.86 -7.66
N SER A 178 3.57 -17.60 -8.89
CA SER A 178 3.92 -16.35 -9.59
C SER A 178 3.38 -15.14 -8.79
N PRO A 179 3.97 -13.95 -8.93
CA PRO A 179 3.43 -12.73 -8.31
C PRO A 179 1.98 -12.45 -8.74
N LEU A 180 1.65 -12.75 -10.00
CA LEU A 180 0.31 -12.55 -10.55
C LEU A 180 -0.70 -13.51 -9.90
N ALA A 181 -0.38 -14.80 -9.83
CA ALA A 181 -1.23 -15.80 -9.17
C ALA A 181 -1.39 -15.51 -7.67
N ALA A 182 -0.31 -15.12 -6.98
CA ALA A 182 -0.37 -14.77 -5.57
C ALA A 182 -1.32 -13.57 -5.31
N VAL A 183 -1.23 -12.51 -6.12
CA VAL A 183 -2.14 -11.36 -6.02
C VAL A 183 -3.57 -11.73 -6.43
N CYS A 184 -3.75 -12.53 -7.48
CA CYS A 184 -5.08 -12.99 -7.90
C CYS A 184 -5.79 -13.78 -6.79
N TYR A 185 -5.15 -14.83 -6.27
CA TYR A 185 -5.77 -15.68 -5.26
C TYR A 185 -5.93 -14.95 -3.92
N SER A 186 -4.97 -14.11 -3.52
CA SER A 186 -5.12 -13.34 -2.27
C SER A 186 -6.22 -12.29 -2.40
N SER A 187 -6.38 -11.67 -3.58
CA SER A 187 -7.51 -10.76 -3.85
C SER A 187 -8.83 -11.51 -3.76
N LEU A 188 -8.96 -12.71 -4.35
CA LEU A 188 -10.16 -13.54 -4.23
C LEU A 188 -10.48 -13.89 -2.77
N ALA A 189 -9.49 -14.36 -2.01
CA ALA A 189 -9.66 -14.69 -0.60
C ALA A 189 -10.09 -13.46 0.22
N GLY A 190 -9.46 -12.30 -0.03
CA GLY A 190 -9.83 -11.04 0.61
C GLY A 190 -11.23 -10.56 0.23
N THR A 191 -11.62 -10.66 -1.05
CA THR A 191 -12.97 -10.35 -1.52
C THR A 191 -14.01 -11.18 -0.79
N LEU A 192 -13.76 -12.48 -0.60
CA LEU A 192 -14.68 -13.37 0.13
C LEU A 192 -14.82 -12.96 1.60
N LEU A 193 -13.73 -12.60 2.29
CA LEU A 193 -13.79 -12.10 3.66
C LEU A 193 -14.58 -10.77 3.75
N LEU A 194 -14.34 -9.85 2.81
CA LEU A 194 -15.09 -8.59 2.72
C LEU A 194 -16.57 -8.82 2.43
N PHE A 195 -16.90 -9.80 1.58
CA PHE A 195 -18.27 -10.18 1.27
C PHE A 195 -19.02 -10.66 2.51
N VAL A 196 -18.41 -11.55 3.31
CA VAL A 196 -19.01 -12.05 4.56
C VAL A 196 -19.33 -10.90 5.51
N VAL A 197 -18.43 -9.94 5.67
CA VAL A 197 -18.67 -8.78 6.55
C VAL A 197 -19.72 -7.83 5.98
N SER A 198 -19.70 -7.56 4.67
CA SER A 198 -20.69 -6.70 4.01
C SER A 198 -22.11 -7.30 4.08
N LEU A 199 -22.23 -8.62 3.91
CA LEU A 199 -23.48 -9.36 4.13
C LEU A 199 -23.96 -9.25 5.57
N TRP A 200 -23.08 -9.46 6.54
CA TRP A 200 -23.44 -9.42 7.96
C TRP A 200 -23.89 -8.02 8.41
N GLN A 201 -23.32 -6.97 7.84
CA GLN A 201 -23.74 -5.59 8.11
C GLN A 201 -25.03 -5.18 7.37
N GLY A 202 -25.52 -5.99 6.43
CA GLY A 202 -26.74 -5.70 5.67
C GLY A 202 -26.60 -4.54 4.66
N ASN A 203 -25.38 -4.08 4.39
CA ASN A 203 -25.14 -2.86 3.61
C ASN A 203 -25.26 -3.05 2.09
N LEU A 204 -25.21 -4.30 1.59
CA LEU A 204 -25.27 -4.58 0.15
C LEU A 204 -26.53 -4.03 -0.53
N ALA A 205 -27.67 -3.97 0.17
CA ALA A 205 -28.90 -3.41 -0.38
C ALA A 205 -28.81 -1.89 -0.59
N ALA A 206 -28.00 -1.19 0.22
CA ALA A 206 -27.76 0.25 0.09
C ALA A 206 -26.93 0.60 -1.16
N ALA A 207 -26.26 -0.38 -1.77
CA ALA A 207 -25.42 -0.16 -2.94
C ALA A 207 -26.17 0.42 -4.14
N ALA A 208 -27.46 0.12 -4.28
CA ALA A 208 -28.31 0.69 -5.33
C ALA A 208 -28.50 2.22 -5.20
N GLY A 209 -28.32 2.76 -3.99
CA GLY A 209 -28.43 4.19 -3.71
C GLY A 209 -27.12 4.98 -3.87
N TYR A 210 -25.99 4.30 -4.12
CA TYR A 210 -24.70 4.99 -4.26
C TYR A 210 -24.64 5.81 -5.55
N PRO A 211 -24.14 7.06 -5.51
CA PRO A 211 -24.08 7.92 -6.68
C PRO A 211 -23.09 7.37 -7.72
N ALA A 212 -23.29 7.74 -8.99
CA ALA A 212 -22.40 7.32 -10.08
C ALA A 212 -20.93 7.71 -9.85
N THR A 213 -20.69 8.84 -9.18
CA THR A 213 -19.33 9.30 -8.80
C THR A 213 -18.62 8.36 -7.82
N ALA A 214 -19.38 7.69 -6.94
CA ALA A 214 -18.83 6.66 -6.06
C ALA A 214 -18.41 5.43 -6.85
N TRP A 215 -19.23 4.97 -7.80
CA TRP A 215 -18.89 3.86 -8.67
C TRP A 215 -17.66 4.15 -9.54
N LEU A 216 -17.53 5.37 -10.08
CA LEU A 216 -16.32 5.78 -10.79
C LEU A 216 -15.07 5.72 -9.90
N SER A 217 -15.18 6.15 -8.64
CA SER A 217 -14.08 6.07 -7.66
C SER A 217 -13.71 4.62 -7.35
N ILE A 218 -14.70 3.74 -7.17
CA ILE A 218 -14.52 2.29 -6.94
C ILE A 218 -13.85 1.62 -8.15
N LEU A 219 -14.31 1.93 -9.36
CA LEU A 219 -13.72 1.42 -10.60
C LEU A 219 -12.28 1.89 -10.78
N TYR A 220 -11.99 3.16 -10.48
CA TYR A 220 -10.63 3.68 -10.47
C TYR A 220 -9.74 2.92 -9.48
N LEU A 221 -10.22 2.72 -8.26
CA LEU A 221 -9.49 2.01 -7.20
C LEU A 221 -9.22 0.54 -7.56
N GLY A 222 -10.16 -0.13 -8.23
CA GLY A 222 -10.00 -1.51 -8.69
C GLY A 222 -9.07 -1.60 -9.91
N MET A 223 -9.30 -0.79 -10.94
CA MET A 223 -8.54 -0.84 -12.18
C MET A 223 -7.12 -0.29 -12.02
N PHE A 224 -6.99 0.98 -11.66
CA PHE A 224 -5.71 1.68 -11.60
C PHE A 224 -5.00 1.45 -10.27
N GLY A 225 -5.77 1.46 -9.18
CA GLY A 225 -5.24 1.23 -7.83
C GLY A 225 -4.77 -0.20 -7.58
N THR A 226 -5.33 -1.19 -8.27
CA THR A 226 -5.02 -2.62 -8.05
C THR A 226 -4.47 -3.27 -9.32
N VAL A 227 -5.26 -3.44 -10.38
CA VAL A 227 -4.87 -4.30 -11.53
C VAL A 227 -3.71 -3.71 -12.33
N ILE A 228 -3.88 -2.54 -12.93
CA ILE A 228 -2.87 -1.89 -13.79
C ILE A 228 -1.64 -1.55 -12.95
N GLY A 229 -1.86 -0.98 -11.75
CA GLY A 229 -0.81 -0.65 -10.80
C GLY A 229 0.13 -1.83 -10.53
N PHE A 230 -0.40 -2.98 -10.11
CA PHE A 230 0.42 -4.16 -9.84
C PHE A 230 1.07 -4.75 -11.09
N LEU A 231 0.34 -4.86 -12.21
CA LEU A 231 0.91 -5.40 -13.45
C LEU A 231 2.10 -4.58 -13.95
N TRP A 232 1.96 -3.25 -13.98
CA TRP A 232 3.04 -2.37 -14.43
C TRP A 232 4.18 -2.32 -13.44
N TYR A 233 3.89 -2.30 -12.14
CA TYR A 233 4.92 -2.31 -11.11
C TYR A 233 5.75 -3.59 -11.14
N PHE A 234 5.10 -4.77 -11.17
CA PHE A 234 5.80 -6.04 -11.24
C PHE A 234 6.59 -6.20 -12.55
N ARG A 235 6.04 -5.73 -13.68
CA ARG A 235 6.79 -5.73 -14.93
C ARG A 235 7.99 -4.78 -14.87
N GLY A 236 7.85 -3.61 -14.25
CA GLY A 236 8.96 -2.69 -14.01
C GLY A 236 10.05 -3.32 -13.15
N MET A 237 9.66 -3.94 -12.04
CA MET A 237 10.55 -4.69 -11.15
C MET A 237 11.33 -5.78 -11.89
N GLN A 238 10.69 -6.53 -12.78
CA GLN A 238 11.37 -7.55 -13.60
C GLN A 238 12.39 -6.94 -14.59
N LEU A 239 12.12 -5.75 -15.12
CA LEU A 239 12.93 -5.14 -16.18
C LEU A 239 14.11 -4.30 -15.66
N ILE A 240 13.94 -3.59 -14.54
CA ILE A 240 14.97 -2.68 -13.99
C ILE A 240 15.44 -3.08 -12.59
N GLY A 241 14.93 -4.19 -12.05
CA GLY A 241 15.25 -4.69 -10.72
C GLY A 241 14.36 -4.12 -9.60
N PRO A 242 14.16 -4.88 -8.50
CA PRO A 242 13.35 -4.45 -7.35
C PRO A 242 13.81 -3.14 -6.71
N SER A 243 15.11 -2.96 -6.52
CA SER A 243 15.66 -1.78 -5.84
C SER A 243 15.38 -0.49 -6.62
N ARG A 244 15.49 -0.51 -7.96
CA ARG A 244 15.18 0.67 -8.80
C ARG A 244 13.68 0.92 -8.90
N ALA A 245 12.86 -0.14 -9.02
CA ALA A 245 11.42 0.00 -9.06
C ALA A 245 10.85 0.56 -7.74
N ALA A 246 11.39 0.15 -6.59
CA ALA A 246 10.96 0.61 -5.28
C ALA A 246 11.12 2.12 -5.06
N VAL A 247 12.07 2.78 -5.74
CA VAL A 247 12.22 4.24 -5.67
C VAL A 247 10.95 4.97 -6.14
N PHE A 248 10.23 4.40 -7.12
CA PHE A 248 9.00 5.00 -7.63
C PHE A 248 7.87 5.02 -6.61
N ILE A 249 7.88 4.09 -5.64
CA ILE A 249 6.89 4.08 -4.56
C ILE A 249 6.99 5.33 -3.68
N ASN A 250 8.17 5.94 -3.54
CA ASN A 250 8.33 7.18 -2.77
C ASN A 250 7.59 8.37 -3.39
N PHE A 251 7.26 8.32 -4.68
CA PHE A 251 6.45 9.36 -5.33
C PHE A 251 4.95 9.22 -5.04
N VAL A 252 4.48 8.07 -4.55
CA VAL A 252 3.06 7.84 -4.21
C VAL A 252 2.54 8.87 -3.20
N PRO A 253 3.16 9.03 -2.01
CA PRO A 253 2.72 10.06 -1.05
C PRO A 253 2.86 11.48 -1.58
N VAL A 254 3.91 11.77 -2.36
CA VAL A 254 4.08 13.11 -2.99
C VAL A 254 2.90 13.41 -3.91
N ASN A 255 2.57 12.47 -4.80
CA ASN A 255 1.44 12.59 -5.70
C ASN A 255 0.11 12.64 -4.95
N ALA A 256 -0.05 11.87 -3.87
CA ALA A 256 -1.25 11.91 -3.03
C ALA A 256 -1.46 13.28 -2.38
N VAL A 257 -0.42 13.87 -1.79
CA VAL A 257 -0.47 15.22 -1.19
C VAL A 257 -0.78 16.28 -2.24
N LEU A 258 -0.12 16.23 -3.40
CA LEU A 258 -0.38 17.16 -4.51
C LEU A 258 -1.82 17.04 -5.03
N LEU A 259 -2.28 15.82 -5.30
CA LEU A 259 -3.64 15.59 -5.79
C LEU A 259 -4.70 15.93 -4.74
N ALA A 260 -4.44 15.69 -3.45
CA ALA A 260 -5.35 16.08 -2.39
C ALA A 260 -5.46 17.62 -2.26
N ALA A 261 -4.35 18.35 -2.40
CA ALA A 261 -4.38 19.81 -2.43
C ALA A 261 -5.14 20.35 -3.66
N LEU A 262 -4.93 19.77 -4.84
CA LEU A 262 -5.53 20.24 -6.09
C LEU A 262 -7.00 19.83 -6.29
N ILE A 263 -7.39 18.63 -5.87
CA ILE A 263 -8.70 18.05 -6.15
C ILE A 263 -9.63 18.15 -4.94
N LEU A 264 -9.11 17.91 -3.74
CA LEU A 264 -9.89 17.91 -2.49
C LEU A 264 -9.78 19.25 -1.74
N ASN A 265 -8.98 20.19 -2.23
CA ASN A 265 -8.66 21.46 -1.57
C ASN A 265 -8.14 21.26 -0.13
N GLU A 266 -7.40 20.17 0.12
CA GLU A 266 -6.77 19.95 1.41
C GLU A 266 -5.64 20.99 1.64
N PRO A 267 -5.57 21.64 2.81
CA PRO A 267 -4.54 22.63 3.08
C PRO A 267 -3.16 21.98 3.19
N LEU A 268 -2.18 22.55 2.48
CA LEU A 268 -0.78 22.19 2.61
C LEU A 268 -0.17 22.86 3.84
N THR A 269 -0.23 22.18 4.97
CA THR A 269 0.35 22.68 6.22
C THR A 269 1.87 22.49 6.24
N LEU A 270 2.57 23.33 7.01
CA LEU A 270 4.01 23.18 7.22
C LEU A 270 4.37 21.81 7.82
N SER A 271 3.51 21.25 8.68
CA SER A 271 3.67 19.91 9.25
C SER A 271 3.63 18.80 8.19
N LEU A 272 2.79 18.93 7.15
CA LEU A 272 2.78 17.97 6.04
C LEU A 272 4.04 18.06 5.20
N LEU A 273 4.53 19.28 4.92
CA LEU A 273 5.73 19.48 4.10
C LEU A 273 7.00 19.02 4.81
N VAL A 274 7.22 19.46 6.05
CA VAL A 274 8.39 19.10 6.85
C VAL A 274 8.33 17.62 7.24
N GLY A 275 7.21 17.18 7.82
CA GLY A 275 7.04 15.80 8.25
C GLY A 275 7.08 14.82 7.07
N GLY A 276 6.45 15.17 5.94
CA GLY A 276 6.53 14.39 4.71
C GLY A 276 7.95 14.30 4.16
N GLY A 277 8.69 15.41 4.10
CA GLY A 277 10.10 15.40 3.69
C GLY A 277 10.96 14.47 4.55
N LEU A 278 10.75 14.47 5.87
CA LEU A 278 11.43 13.58 6.81
C LEU A 278 11.06 12.11 6.61
N VAL A 279 9.76 11.79 6.43
CA VAL A 279 9.30 10.42 6.15
C VAL A 279 9.93 9.87 4.87
N LEU A 280 9.90 10.64 3.78
CA LEU A 280 10.40 10.18 2.49
C LEU A 280 11.92 10.00 2.50
N THR A 281 12.64 10.97 3.09
CA THR A 281 14.09 10.90 3.21
C THR A 281 14.50 9.74 4.12
N GLY A 282 13.84 9.59 5.27
CA GLY A 282 14.10 8.51 6.21
C GLY A 282 13.83 7.14 5.61
N SER A 283 12.70 6.97 4.92
CA SER A 283 12.30 5.73 4.26
C SER A 283 13.29 5.35 3.16
N TYR A 284 13.73 6.32 2.36
CA TYR A 284 14.78 6.13 1.38
C TYR A 284 16.11 5.67 2.01
N LEU A 285 16.54 6.31 3.10
CA LEU A 285 17.77 5.93 3.82
C LEU A 285 17.67 4.54 4.45
N ALA A 286 16.50 4.19 5.02
CA ALA A 286 16.24 2.90 5.63
C ALA A 286 16.23 1.75 4.60
N ASN A 287 15.71 2.02 3.40
CA ASN A 287 15.63 1.03 2.32
C ASN A 287 16.88 1.01 1.42
N SER A 288 17.80 1.96 1.58
CA SER A 288 19.07 1.97 0.84
C SER A 288 19.95 0.81 1.30
N GLU A 289 20.45 0.00 0.36
CA GLU A 289 21.47 -1.00 0.65
C GLU A 289 22.79 -0.34 1.09
N PRO A 290 23.52 -0.95 2.04
CA PRO A 290 24.87 -0.52 2.38
C PRO A 290 25.77 -0.56 1.14
N ALA A 291 26.66 0.44 1.01
CA ALA A 291 27.60 0.52 -0.11
C ALA A 291 28.44 -0.76 -0.28
N SER A 292 28.78 -1.46 0.84
CA SER A 292 29.57 -2.69 0.81
C SER A 292 28.91 -3.87 0.08
N ASN A 293 27.57 -3.90 -0.02
CA ASN A 293 26.86 -4.97 -0.76
C ASN A 293 26.70 -4.64 -2.26
N ARG A 294 26.76 -3.37 -2.64
CA ARG A 294 26.68 -2.96 -4.05
C ARG A 294 27.93 -3.36 -4.83
N ASP A 295 29.09 -3.33 -4.19
CA ASP A 295 30.37 -3.69 -4.82
C ASP A 295 30.51 -5.22 -4.96
N ALA A 296 29.99 -5.99 -4.01
CA ALA A 296 29.95 -7.45 -4.07
C ALA A 296 29.05 -7.97 -5.21
N ASP A 297 27.86 -7.39 -5.38
CA ASP A 297 26.91 -7.82 -6.42
C ASP A 297 27.40 -7.44 -7.83
N GLN A 298 27.99 -6.25 -8.00
CA GLN A 298 28.62 -5.82 -9.27
C GLN A 298 29.83 -6.68 -9.66
N SER A 299 30.65 -7.10 -8.69
CA SER A 299 31.78 -8.01 -8.95
C SER A 299 31.33 -9.39 -9.45
N SER A 300 30.23 -9.92 -8.93
CA SER A 300 29.66 -11.22 -9.33
C SER A 300 28.96 -11.20 -10.69
N THR A 301 28.51 -10.01 -11.11
CA THR A 301 27.83 -9.82 -12.40
C THR A 301 28.81 -9.55 -13.54
N SER A 302 30.02 -9.04 -13.26
CA SER A 302 31.06 -8.83 -14.29
C SER A 302 31.91 -10.08 -14.58
N SER A 303 31.81 -11.10 -13.74
CA SER A 303 32.53 -12.37 -13.88
C SER A 303 31.70 -13.48 -14.55
N ARG A 304 30.61 -13.15 -15.24
CA ARG A 304 29.77 -14.08 -16.01
C ARG A 304 29.61 -13.65 -17.46
#